data_AF-A0A2D6GEG4-F1
#
_entry.id   AF-A0A2D6GEG4-F1
#
_cell.length_a   1.000
_cell.length_b   1.000
_cell.length_c   1.000
_cell.angle_alpha   90.00
_cell.angle_beta   90.00
_cell.angle_gamma   90.00
#
_symmetry.space_group_name_H-M   'P 1'
#
loop_
_entity.id
_entity.type
_entity.pdbx_description
1 polymer ?
#
loop_
_entity_poly.entity_id
_entity_poly.type
_entity_poly.pdbx_seq_one_letter_code
_entity_poly.pdbx_strand_id
1 'polypeptide(L)'
;MKDGFIGDIGDYSKYGLLRALNQVGGFRLGIVWMKTKPVAVPGRRTVEYLNASVKRSESLSACDTKLYRILRSLVDGDYRTIARLEASNALPASTMYFDKLLDFEGIPAIGNTA
;
A
#
# COMPACT_ATOMS: atom_id res chain seq x y z
N MET A 1 6.51 -2.32 -4.40
CA MET A 1 6.01 -1.14 -3.66
C MET A 1 7.21 -0.27 -3.27
N LYS A 2 7.03 1.05 -3.22
CA LYS A 2 8.10 1.99 -2.82
C LYS A 2 7.50 3.06 -1.90
N ASP A 3 8.35 3.67 -1.09
CA ASP A 3 7.95 4.85 -0.32
C ASP A 3 7.53 5.97 -1.28
N GLY A 4 6.49 6.72 -0.90
CA GLY A 4 5.84 7.74 -1.72
C GLY A 4 4.71 7.24 -2.62
N PHE A 5 4.48 5.92 -2.71
CA PHE A 5 3.42 5.35 -3.57
C PHE A 5 2.20 4.85 -2.82
N ILE A 6 2.26 4.81 -1.49
CA ILE A 6 1.18 4.29 -0.65
C ILE A 6 -0.08 5.15 -0.73
N GLY A 7 -1.22 4.47 -0.77
CA GLY A 7 -2.53 5.09 -0.58
C GLY A 7 -3.20 5.52 -1.89
N ASP A 8 -2.76 5.00 -3.03
CA ASP A 8 -3.55 5.13 -4.25
C ASP A 8 -4.84 4.28 -4.21
N ILE A 9 -5.73 4.49 -5.19
CA ILE A 9 -7.00 3.75 -5.24
C ILE A 9 -6.81 2.23 -5.42
N GLY A 10 -5.71 1.81 -6.05
CA GLY A 10 -5.35 0.41 -6.21
C GLY A 10 -4.97 -0.23 -4.87
N ASP A 11 -4.20 0.47 -4.06
CA ASP A 11 -3.86 0.10 -2.68
C ASP A 11 -5.10 -0.04 -1.82
N TYR A 12 -6.02 0.93 -1.87
CA TYR A 12 -7.28 0.84 -1.13
C TYR A 12 -8.07 -0.42 -1.49
N SER A 13 -8.18 -0.69 -2.80
CA SER A 13 -8.92 -1.84 -3.31
C SER A 13 -8.25 -3.15 -2.90
N LYS A 14 -6.92 -3.26 -3.04
CA LYS A 14 -6.14 -4.44 -2.66
C LYS A 14 -6.21 -4.69 -1.15
N TYR A 15 -5.92 -3.69 -0.33
CA TYR A 15 -5.93 -3.84 1.12
C TYR A 15 -7.34 -4.14 1.63
N GLY A 16 -8.37 -3.49 1.07
CA GLY A 16 -9.77 -3.79 1.39
C GLY A 16 -10.14 -5.24 1.09
N LEU A 17 -9.77 -5.75 -0.09
CA LEU A 17 -9.97 -7.14 -0.45
C LEU A 17 -9.23 -8.10 0.49
N LEU A 18 -7.97 -7.83 0.81
CA LEU A 18 -7.18 -8.67 1.72
C LEU A 18 -7.78 -8.72 3.13
N ARG A 19 -8.32 -7.60 3.61
CA ARG A 19 -9.02 -7.53 4.90
C ARG A 19 -10.31 -8.34 4.88
N ALA A 20 -11.13 -8.21 3.83
CA ALA A 20 -12.36 -8.97 3.67
C ALA A 20 -12.08 -10.48 3.58
N LEU A 21 -11.08 -10.88 2.80
CA LEU A 21 -10.62 -12.25 2.67
C LEU A 21 -10.16 -12.82 4.02
N ASN A 22 -9.37 -12.07 4.79
CA ASN A 22 -8.92 -12.50 6.13
C ASN A 22 -10.07 -12.65 7.14
N GLN A 23 -11.19 -11.94 6.97
CA GLN A 23 -12.37 -12.09 7.84
C GLN A 23 -13.14 -13.40 7.59
N VAL A 24 -13.16 -13.88 6.35
CA VAL A 24 -13.93 -15.09 5.97
C VAL A 24 -13.09 -16.37 6.03
N GLY A 25 -11.76 -16.28 6.11
CA GLY A 25 -10.87 -17.44 6.09
C GLY A 25 -9.93 -17.52 7.29
N GLY A 26 -9.52 -18.73 7.64
CA GLY A 26 -8.57 -19.00 8.74
C GLY A 26 -7.09 -18.90 8.35
N PHE A 27 -6.74 -18.14 7.32
CA PHE A 27 -5.36 -18.02 6.83
C PHE A 27 -4.63 -16.81 7.39
N ARG A 28 -3.30 -16.93 7.46
CA ARG A 28 -2.40 -15.83 7.82
C ARG A 28 -1.94 -15.10 6.56
N LEU A 29 -1.95 -13.77 6.60
CA LEU A 29 -1.55 -12.93 5.48
C LEU A 29 -0.03 -12.71 5.51
N GLY A 30 0.62 -12.85 4.36
CA GLY A 30 2.01 -12.43 4.14
C GLY A 30 2.07 -11.42 3.01
N ILE A 31 2.83 -10.33 3.17
CA ILE A 31 3.01 -9.30 2.15
C ILE A 31 4.49 -9.16 1.81
N VAL A 32 4.81 -9.43 0.54
CA VAL A 32 6.14 -9.17 -0.03
C VAL A 32 6.10 -7.86 -0.77
N TRP A 33 6.79 -6.84 -0.26
CA TRP A 33 6.72 -5.49 -0.82
C TRP A 33 7.52 -5.32 -2.11
N MET A 34 8.47 -6.22 -2.38
CA MET A 34 9.43 -6.07 -3.48
C MET A 34 10.05 -4.66 -3.45
N LYS A 35 10.55 -4.26 -2.27
CA LYS A 35 11.01 -2.90 -1.99
C LYS A 35 12.28 -2.63 -2.77
N THR A 36 12.29 -1.55 -3.56
CA THR A 36 13.48 -1.12 -4.32
C THR A 36 13.97 0.23 -3.83
N LYS A 37 15.16 0.66 -4.29
CA LYS A 37 15.72 1.99 -3.98
C LYS A 37 14.68 3.11 -4.26
N PRO A 38 14.62 4.16 -3.42
CA PRO A 38 13.72 5.29 -3.60
C PRO A 38 13.89 5.93 -4.98
N VAL A 39 12.78 6.41 -5.55
CA VAL A 39 12.75 7.17 -6.81
C VAL A 39 11.92 8.44 -6.60
N ALA A 40 12.01 9.39 -7.54
CA ALA A 40 11.16 10.58 -7.52
C ALA A 40 9.68 10.19 -7.38
N VAL A 41 9.00 10.82 -6.43
CA VAL A 41 7.61 10.50 -6.09
C VAL A 41 6.68 11.08 -7.16
N PRO A 42 5.78 10.29 -7.76
CA PRO A 42 4.82 10.80 -8.74
C PRO A 42 3.79 11.74 -8.09
N GLY A 43 3.16 12.58 -8.92
CA GLY A 43 2.14 13.54 -8.47
C GLY A 43 0.92 12.90 -7.79
N ARG A 44 0.23 13.69 -6.95
CA ARG A 44 -0.85 13.24 -6.02
C ARG A 44 -2.20 12.88 -6.66
N ARG A 45 -2.29 12.73 -7.98
CA ARG A 45 -3.59 12.54 -8.67
C ARG A 45 -4.32 11.25 -8.28
N THR A 46 -3.58 10.20 -7.92
CA THR A 46 -4.16 8.89 -7.58
C THR A 46 -4.65 8.78 -6.13
N VAL A 47 -4.37 9.78 -5.28
CA VAL A 47 -4.80 9.82 -3.88
C VAL A 47 -5.98 10.77 -3.64
N GLU A 48 -6.46 11.46 -4.68
CA GLU A 48 -7.55 12.45 -4.60
C GLU A 48 -8.86 11.89 -4.01
N TYR A 49 -9.08 10.57 -4.13
CA TYR A 49 -10.25 9.91 -3.55
C TYR A 49 -10.26 9.94 -2.01
N LEU A 50 -9.11 10.20 -1.38
CA LEU A 50 -8.97 10.38 0.07
C LEU A 50 -9.35 11.81 0.53
N ASN A 51 -9.65 12.71 -0.41
CA ASN A 51 -10.15 14.04 -0.10
C ASN A 51 -11.66 14.00 0.13
N ALA A 52 -12.08 14.33 1.36
CA ALA A 52 -13.48 14.34 1.78
C ALA A 52 -14.39 15.28 0.96
N SER A 53 -13.82 16.29 0.29
CA SER A 53 -14.58 17.21 -0.57
C SER A 53 -14.95 16.60 -1.93
N VAL A 54 -14.46 15.40 -2.27
CA VAL A 54 -14.74 14.73 -3.53
C VAL A 54 -15.92 13.78 -3.35
N LYS A 55 -16.98 13.89 -4.16
CA LYS A 55 -18.19 13.04 -4.06
C LYS A 55 -17.89 11.52 -4.00
N ARG A 56 -16.88 11.05 -4.73
CA ARG A 56 -16.44 9.63 -4.73
C ARG A 56 -15.86 9.18 -3.38
N SER A 57 -15.39 10.11 -2.55
CA SER A 57 -14.88 9.86 -1.21
C SER A 57 -15.92 9.20 -0.30
N GLU A 58 -17.18 9.63 -0.38
CA GLU A 58 -18.24 9.16 0.51
C GLU A 58 -18.53 7.67 0.29
N SER A 59 -18.75 7.26 -0.96
CA SER A 59 -19.02 5.87 -1.29
C SER A 59 -17.83 4.96 -1.01
N LEU A 60 -16.61 5.41 -1.30
CA LEU A 60 -15.40 4.63 -1.01
C LEU A 60 -15.18 4.51 0.50
N SER A 61 -15.32 5.59 1.27
CA SER A 61 -15.17 5.56 2.73
C SER A 61 -16.17 4.62 3.40
N ALA A 62 -17.34 4.38 2.80
CA ALA A 62 -18.32 3.43 3.32
C ALA A 62 -17.92 1.96 3.13
N CYS A 63 -17.08 1.63 2.14
CA CYS A 63 -16.66 0.23 1.90
C CYS A 63 -15.77 -0.33 3.02
N ASP A 64 -14.78 0.44 3.46
CA ASP A 64 -13.95 0.13 4.63
C ASP A 64 -13.50 1.44 5.29
N THR A 65 -14.32 1.95 6.19
CA THR A 65 -14.08 3.24 6.87
C THR A 65 -12.77 3.26 7.65
N LYS A 66 -12.36 2.11 8.22
CA LYS A 66 -11.13 2.04 9.00
C LYS A 66 -9.92 2.16 8.08
N LEU A 67 -9.87 1.37 7.02
CA LEU A 67 -8.79 1.43 6.03
C LEU A 67 -8.72 2.81 5.37
N TYR A 68 -9.87 3.35 4.97
CA TYR A 68 -9.95 4.67 4.35
C TYR A 68 -9.32 5.76 5.23
N ARG A 69 -9.70 5.82 6.52
CA ARG A 69 -9.14 6.79 7.48
C ARG A 69 -7.64 6.62 7.67
N ILE A 70 -7.16 5.38 7.74
CA ILE A 70 -5.73 5.08 7.88
C ILE A 70 -4.97 5.60 6.65
N LEU A 71 -5.38 5.25 5.43
CA LEU A 71 -4.71 5.71 4.22
C LEU A 71 -4.75 7.24 4.10
N ARG A 72 -5.89 7.86 4.41
CA ARG A 72 -6.01 9.32 4.45
C ARG A 72 -4.99 9.94 5.40
N SER A 73 -4.85 9.41 6.62
CA SER A 73 -3.86 9.93 7.59
C SER A 73 -2.41 9.82 7.11
N LEU A 74 -2.07 8.74 6.39
CA LEU A 74 -0.74 8.53 5.82
C LEU A 74 -0.46 9.51 4.67
N VAL A 75 -1.47 9.81 3.86
CA VAL A 75 -1.38 10.77 2.75
C VAL A 75 -1.32 12.21 3.26
N ASP A 76 -2.18 12.58 4.21
CA ASP A 76 -2.26 13.94 4.78
C ASP A 76 -0.99 14.29 5.57
N GLY A 77 -0.37 13.31 6.24
CA GLY A 77 0.90 13.50 6.93
C GLY A 77 2.12 13.60 6.02
N ASP A 78 2.00 13.33 4.71
CA ASP A 78 3.11 13.22 3.74
C ASP A 78 4.20 12.19 4.12
N TYR A 79 3.90 11.26 5.03
CA TYR A 79 4.80 10.21 5.49
C TYR A 79 4.43 8.84 4.88
N ARG A 80 4.29 8.80 3.55
CA ARG A 80 3.82 7.63 2.79
C ARG A 80 4.92 6.56 2.67
N THR A 81 5.32 5.96 3.79
CA THR A 81 6.38 4.94 3.85
C THR A 81 5.81 3.56 4.18
N ILE A 82 6.46 2.51 3.67
CA ILE A 82 6.08 1.11 3.94
C ILE A 82 6.04 0.86 5.44
N ALA A 83 7.08 1.29 6.17
CA ALA A 83 7.16 1.12 7.62
C ALA A 83 5.97 1.76 8.37
N ARG A 84 5.50 2.93 7.93
CA ARG A 84 4.31 3.57 8.52
C ARG A 84 3.02 2.82 8.21
N LEU A 85 2.89 2.29 6.99
CA LEU A 85 1.74 1.47 6.62
C LEU A 85 1.68 0.18 7.46
N GLU A 86 2.81 -0.49 7.66
CA GLU A 86 2.92 -1.69 8.50
C GLU A 86 2.52 -1.40 9.95
N ALA A 87 2.97 -0.28 10.49
CA ALA A 87 2.61 0.15 11.85
C ALA A 87 1.17 0.66 11.99
N SER A 88 0.45 0.91 10.89
CA SER A 88 -0.86 1.58 10.92
C SER A 88 -2.06 0.66 11.17
N ASN A 89 -1.86 -0.66 11.21
CA ASN A 89 -2.94 -1.66 11.20
C ASN A 89 -3.90 -1.52 10.00
N ALA A 90 -3.39 -1.02 8.87
CA ALA A 90 -4.10 -1.01 7.60
C ALA A 90 -4.48 -2.42 7.15
N LEU A 91 -3.62 -3.41 7.42
CA LEU A 91 -3.90 -4.83 7.23
C LEU A 91 -4.11 -5.52 8.59
N PRO A 92 -4.64 -6.75 8.62
CA PRO A 92 -4.85 -7.51 9.87
C PRO A 92 -3.57 -7.58 10.72
N ALA A 93 -3.70 -7.53 12.04
CA ALA A 93 -2.56 -7.49 12.96
C ALA A 93 -1.65 -8.73 12.87
N SER A 94 -2.17 -9.85 12.37
CA SER A 94 -1.42 -11.09 12.14
C SER A 94 -0.64 -11.11 10.81
N THR A 95 -0.66 -10.01 10.05
CA THR A 95 0.05 -9.90 8.77
C THR A 95 1.56 -9.93 9.00
N MET A 96 2.26 -10.81 8.27
CA MET A 96 3.71 -10.82 8.20
C MET A 96 4.19 -9.98 7.02
N TYR A 97 5.19 -9.15 7.24
CA TYR A 97 5.75 -8.26 6.24
C TYR A 97 7.16 -8.66 5.84
N PHE A 98 7.46 -8.56 4.55
CA PHE A 98 8.77 -8.80 3.98
C PHE A 98 9.18 -7.55 3.19
N ASP A 99 9.91 -6.64 3.85
CA ASP A 99 10.26 -5.32 3.34
C ASP A 99 11.75 -5.16 3.01
N LYS A 100 12.53 -6.25 3.05
CA LYS A 100 13.97 -6.23 2.72
C LYS A 100 14.19 -5.52 1.38
N LEU A 101 15.11 -4.55 1.38
CA LEU A 101 15.51 -3.85 0.17
C LEU A 101 16.09 -4.85 -0.83
N LEU A 102 15.53 -4.85 -2.03
CA LEU A 102 16.08 -5.55 -3.18
C LEU A 102 17.04 -4.58 -3.88
N ASP A 103 18.33 -4.85 -3.76
CA ASP A 103 19.30 -4.40 -4.74
C ASP A 103 19.38 -5.44 -5.87
N PHE A 104 19.50 -4.96 -7.10
CA PHE A 104 19.73 -5.82 -8.25
C PHE A 104 21.23 -5.90 -8.57
N GLU A 105 22.08 -5.58 -7.59
CA GLU A 105 23.53 -5.61 -7.74
C GLU A 105 23.99 -7.05 -7.93
N GLY A 106 24.75 -7.30 -9.00
CA GLY A 106 25.23 -8.63 -9.34
C GLY A 106 24.20 -9.58 -9.95
N ILE A 107 22.95 -9.15 -10.16
CA ILE A 107 21.97 -9.97 -10.91
C ILE A 107 22.22 -9.77 -12.41
N PRO A 108 22.64 -10.80 -13.16
CA PRO A 108 22.87 -10.67 -14.59
C PRO A 108 21.57 -10.30 -15.30
N ALA A 109 21.65 -9.33 -16.23
CA ALA A 109 20.51 -9.01 -17.08
C ALA A 109 20.15 -10.25 -17.89
N ILE A 110 18.96 -10.81 -17.65
CA ILE A 110 18.44 -11.92 -18.42
C ILE A 110 18.03 -11.33 -19.78
N GLY A 111 18.90 -11.45 -20.79
CA GLY A 111 18.63 -10.91 -22.12
C GLY A 111 19.82 -10.71 -23.06
N ASN A 112 21.06 -10.72 -22.57
CA ASN A 112 22.24 -10.72 -23.44
C ASN A 112 22.84 -12.13 -23.52
N THR A 113 22.18 -13.01 -24.26
CA THR A 113 22.86 -14.13 -24.92
C THR A 113 23.51 -13.59 -26.19
N ALA A 114 24.84 -13.68 -26.21
CA ALA A 114 25.79 -13.70 -27.34
C ALA A 114 25.34 -13.16 -28.70
#